data_AF-A0A6M3KJK8-F1
#
_entry.id   AF-A0A6M3KJK8-F1
#
_cell.length_a   1.000
_cell.length_b   1.000
_cell.length_c   1.000
_cell.angle_alpha   90.00
_cell.angle_beta   90.00
_cell.angle_gamma   90.00
#
_symmetry.space_group_name_H-M   'P 1'
#
loop_
_entity.id
_entity.type
_entity.pdbx_description
1 polymer ?
#
loop_
_entity_poly.entity_id
_entity_poly.type
_entity_poly.pdbx_seq_one_letter_code
_entity_poly.pdbx_strand_id
1 'polypeptide(L)' 'MSHSLKGWVRLVNLRSGAVFVTRDGILAVKTEYRYTSHNPQPMCILLDSGQYAHFPGLDREWVMEIEVTASEVLL' A
#
# COMPACT_ATOMS: atom_id res chain seq x y z
N MET A 1 -13.67 -13.21 1.31
CA MET A 1 -12.59 -14.01 0.69
C MET A 1 -11.39 -13.07 0.50
N SER A 2 -10.34 -13.21 1.32
CA SER A 2 -9.11 -12.40 1.18
C SER A 2 -8.27 -13.04 0.09
N HIS A 3 -8.21 -12.44 -1.10
CA HIS A 3 -7.25 -12.84 -2.12
C HIS A 3 -5.90 -12.23 -1.72
N SER A 4 -5.08 -12.98 -0.98
CA SER A 4 -3.65 -12.65 -0.84
C SER A 4 -3.02 -12.78 -2.22
N LEU A 5 -2.61 -11.64 -2.81
CA LEU A 5 -1.84 -11.62 -4.04
C LEU A 5 -0.45 -12.16 -3.74
N LYS A 6 -0.20 -13.43 -4.04
CA LYS A 6 1.13 -14.04 -3.90
C LYS A 6 2.08 -13.48 -4.97
N GLY A 7 2.80 -12.41 -4.64
CA GLY A 7 3.88 -11.85 -5.45
C GLY A 7 3.87 -10.33 -5.54
N TRP A 8 4.85 -9.79 -6.27
CA TRP A 8 4.93 -8.37 -6.58
C TRP A 8 3.80 -7.99 -7.53
N VAL A 9 3.02 -6.97 -7.16
CA VAL A 9 1.93 -6.40 -7.96
C VAL A 9 2.11 -4.88 -8.06
N ARG A 10 1.47 -4.24 -9.04
CA ARG A 10 1.47 -2.77 -9.10
C ARG A 10 0.60 -2.21 -7.99
N LEU A 11 1.03 -1.12 -7.35
CA LEU A 11 0.33 -0.45 -6.26
C LEU A 11 -1.13 -0.09 -6.63
N VAL A 12 -1.40 0.28 -7.88
CA VAL A 12 -2.79 0.55 -8.33
C VAL A 12 -3.71 -0.66 -8.26
N ASN A 13 -3.18 -1.88 -8.40
CA ASN A 13 -3.95 -3.11 -8.37
C ASN A 13 -4.27 -3.58 -6.95
N LEU A 14 -3.59 -3.05 -5.93
CA LEU A 14 -3.96 -3.32 -4.54
C LEU A 14 -5.34 -2.73 -4.22
N ARG A 15 -6.10 -3.41 -3.37
CA ARG A 15 -7.32 -2.85 -2.78
C ARG A 15 -6.96 -1.75 -1.77
N SER A 16 -7.88 -0.81 -1.56
CA SER A 16 -7.80 0.10 -0.41
C SER A 16 -7.83 -0.70 0.90
N GLY A 17 -7.07 -0.25 1.89
CA GLY A 17 -6.86 -0.95 3.16
C GLY A 17 -5.83 -2.08 3.10
N ALA A 18 -5.28 -2.42 1.92
CA ALA A 18 -4.21 -3.39 1.82
C ALA A 18 -2.93 -2.86 2.48
N VAL A 19 -2.32 -3.67 3.33
CA VAL A 19 -0.97 -3.47 3.86
C VAL A 19 0.01 -4.04 2.85
N PHE A 20 1.09 -3.33 2.57
CA PHE A 20 2.09 -3.79 1.62
C PHE A 20 3.50 -3.34 1.99
N VAL A 21 4.47 -3.99 1.36
CA VAL A 21 5.88 -3.60 1.39
C VAL A 21 6.40 -3.28 -0.01
N THR A 22 7.24 -2.26 -0.11
CA THR A 22 7.96 -1.91 -1.34
C THR A 22 9.28 -2.68 -1.46
N ARG A 23 9.98 -2.56 -2.60
CA ARG A 23 11.28 -3.24 -2.80
C ARG A 23 12.40 -2.73 -1.89
N ASP A 24 12.30 -1.48 -1.47
CA ASP A 24 13.19 -0.81 -0.52
C ASP A 24 12.77 -1.01 0.94
N GLY A 25 11.74 -1.84 1.20
CA GLY A 25 11.38 -2.26 2.55
C GLY A 25 10.45 -1.31 3.30
N ILE A 26 9.81 -0.35 2.61
CA ILE A 26 8.85 0.57 3.21
C ILE A 26 7.52 -0.15 3.41
N LEU A 27 6.99 -0.10 4.63
CA LEU A 27 5.68 -0.63 5.00
C LEU A 27 4.62 0.47 4.97
N ALA A 28 3.52 0.22 4.27
CA ALA A 28 2.44 1.20 4.15
C ALA A 28 1.06 0.54 3.96
N VAL A 29 0.02 1.34 4.19
CA VAL A 29 -1.39 1.01 3.91
C VAL A 29 -1.87 1.84 2.74
N LYS A 30 -2.47 1.21 1.73
CA LYS A 30 -3.11 1.95 0.63
C LYS A 30 -4.44 2.55 1.09
N THR A 31 -4.67 3.84 0.89
CA THR A 31 -5.95 4.47 1.21
C THR A 31 -6.91 4.47 0.02
N GLU A 32 -8.17 4.84 0.27
CA GLU A 32 -9.17 5.06 -0.78
C GLU A 32 -8.95 6.37 -1.56
N TYR A 33 -8.20 7.32 -0.97
CA TYR A 33 -7.99 8.63 -1.55
C TYR A 33 -6.93 8.57 -2.65
N ARG A 34 -7.22 9.24 -3.76
CA ARG A 34 -6.26 9.45 -4.85
C ARG A 34 -6.03 10.93 -5.01
N TYR A 35 -4.77 11.33 -5.17
CA TYR A 35 -4.47 12.68 -5.59
C TYR A 35 -5.07 12.90 -6.98
N THR A 36 -5.84 13.97 -7.20
CA THR A 36 -6.69 14.16 -8.40
C THR A 36 -6.08 15.04 -9.49
N SER A 37 -4.79 15.39 -9.38
CA SER A 37 -4.11 16.19 -10.42
C SER A 37 -3.93 15.39 -11.72
N HIS A 38 -3.24 15.98 -12.71
CA HIS A 38 -2.96 15.39 -14.05
C HIS A 38 -2.38 13.97 -14.07
N ASN A 39 -2.07 13.41 -12.91
CA ASN A 39 -1.37 12.16 -12.72
C ASN A 39 -1.84 11.53 -11.40
N PRO A 40 -3.01 10.86 -11.41
CA PRO A 40 -3.61 10.38 -10.19
C PRO A 40 -2.73 9.34 -9.52
N GLN A 41 -2.49 9.52 -8.22
CA GLN A 41 -1.65 8.64 -7.41
C GLN A 41 -2.42 8.18 -6.16
N PRO A 42 -2.40 6.88 -5.81
CA PRO A 42 -2.83 6.40 -4.52
C PRO A 42 -2.13 7.18 -3.42
N MET A 43 -2.92 7.64 -2.47
CA MET A 43 -2.40 8.07 -1.20
C MET A 43 -2.20 6.83 -0.32
N CYS A 44 -1.07 6.79 0.37
CA CYS A 44 -0.74 5.71 1.29
C CYS A 44 -0.39 6.29 2.67
N ILE A 45 -0.48 5.48 3.71
CA ILE A 45 -0.04 5.85 5.05
C ILE A 45 1.15 4.98 5.40
N LEU A 46 2.29 5.60 5.71
CA LEU A 46 3.47 4.88 6.17
C LEU A 46 3.21 4.32 7.57
N LEU A 47 3.51 3.04 7.78
CA LEU A 47 3.24 2.39 9.07
C LEU A 47 4.26 2.77 10.15
N ASP A 48 5.45 3.22 9.78
CA ASP A 48 6.49 3.64 10.72
C ASP A 48 6.19 4.96 11.43
N SER A 49 5.52 5.88 10.74
CA SER A 49 5.39 7.28 11.11
C SER A 49 3.94 7.78 11.09
N GLY A 50 3.03 7.01 10.49
CA GLY A 50 1.63 7.42 10.28
C GLY A 50 1.47 8.55 9.25
N GLN A 51 2.54 8.97 8.57
CA GLN A 51 2.50 10.05 7.60
C GLN A 51 1.87 9.62 6.29
N TYR A 52 1.18 10.56 5.63
CA TYR A 52 0.71 10.37 4.27
C TYR A 52 1.88 10.42 3.29
N ALA A 53 1.92 9.45 2.38
CA ALA A 53 2.95 9.34 1.36
C ALA A 53 2.36 9.03 -0.01
N HIS A 54 3.10 9.44 -1.02
CA HIS A 54 2.89 9.05 -2.41
C HIS A 54 4.16 8.36 -2.90
N PHE A 55 4.00 7.18 -3.49
CA PHE A 55 5.13 6.44 -4.03
C PHE A 55 5.49 6.96 -5.44
N PRO A 56 6.78 7.11 -5.74
CA PRO A 56 7.23 7.52 -7.07
C PRO A 56 6.74 6.54 -8.13
N GLY A 57 6.57 7.02 -9.37
CA GLY A 57 6.22 6.16 -10.49
C GLY A 57 4.74 6.05 -10.84
N LEU A 58 3.88 6.94 -10.31
CA LEU A 58 2.52 7.15 -10.84
C LEU A 58 1.76 5.84 -11.02
N ASP A 59 1.54 5.13 -9.91
CA ASP A 59 0.79 3.85 -9.86
C ASP A 59 1.59 2.61 -10.29
N ARG A 60 2.80 2.80 -10.82
CA ARG A 60 3.63 1.72 -11.36
C ARG A 60 4.58 1.08 -10.35
N GLU A 61 4.60 1.58 -9.11
CA GLU A 61 5.42 1.01 -8.05
C GLU A 61 5.03 -0.45 -7.81
N TRP A 62 6.02 -1.34 -7.78
CA TRP A 62 5.80 -2.75 -7.52
C TRP A 62 5.90 -3.00 -6.02
N VAL A 63 4.83 -3.55 -5.46
CA VAL A 63 4.65 -3.78 -4.03
C VAL A 63 4.19 -5.22 -3.78
N MET A 64 4.36 -5.71 -2.57
CA MET A 64 3.86 -7.02 -2.16
C MET A 64 2.85 -6.83 -1.03
N GLU A 65 1.61 -7.32 -1.20
CA GLU A 65 0.60 -7.30 -0.14
C GLU A 65 1.05 -8.22 1.00
N ILE A 66 0.95 -7.71 2.23
CA ILE A 66 1.23 -8.45 3.45
C ILE A 66 -0.11 -8.71 4.14
N GLU A 67 -0.34 -9.97 4.50
CA GLU A 67 -1.47 -10.34 5.32
C GLU A 67 -1.17 -9.99 6.78
N VAL A 68 -1.87 -9.02 7.33
CA VAL A 68 -1.80 -8.69 8.76
C VAL A 68 -2.88 -9.49 9.47
N THR A 69 -2.50 -10.32 10.41
CA THR A 69 -3.46 -11.06 11.23
C THR A 69 -3.82 -10.22 12.46
N ALA A 70 -5.10 -10.22 12.85
CA ALA A 70 -5.58 -9.43 13.99
C ALA A 70 -4.86 -9.74 15.32
N SER A 71 -4.18 -10.89 15.41
CA SER A 71 -3.34 -11.27 16.55
C SER A 71 -2.06 -10.43 16.70
N GLU A 72 -1.65 -9.68 15.68
CA GLU A 72 -0.44 -8.82 15.70
C GLU A 72 -0.74 -7.36 16.07
N VAL A 73 -2.03 -6.99 16.17
CA VAL A 73 -2.48 -5.61 16.44
C VAL A 73 -2.91 -5.41 17.92
N LEU A 74 -2.87 -6.47 18.72
CA LEU A 74 -3.14 -6.43 20.17
C LEU A 74 -1.82 -6.52 20.96
N LEU A 75 -1.06 -5.43 21.01
CA LEU A 75 -0.02 -5.20 22.02
C LEU A 75 -0.14 -3.77 22.56
#